data_AF-A0A6B3IAI6-F1
#
_entry.id   AF-A0A6B3IAI6-F1
#
_cell.length_a   1.000
_cell.length_b   1.000
_cell.length_c   1.000
_cell.angle_alpha   90.00
_cell.angle_beta   90.00
_cell.angle_gamma   90.00
#
_symmetry.space_group_name_H-M   'P 1'
#
loop_
_entity.id
_entity.type
_entity.pdbx_description
1 polymer ?
#
loop_
_entity_poly.entity_id
_entity_poly.type
_entity_poly.pdbx_seq_one_letter_code
_entity_poly.pdbx_strand_id
1 'polypeptide(L)'
;NTILILTSNLGSQFLMDPLVKPEVKKEQVLDVVRASFKPEFINRLDDLVVFSALEGDELAHIAKLQVDRLAARLADRRLTLDVTPEALAWLAEEG
;
A
#
# COMPACT_ATOMS: atom_id res chain seq x y z
N ASN A 1 -14.77 -14.46 17.45
CA ASN A 1 -14.79 -14.16 16.00
C ASN A 1 -13.42 -13.66 15.61
N THR A 2 -12.74 -14.36 14.71
CA THR A 2 -11.35 -14.07 14.32
C THR A 2 -11.31 -13.87 12.81
N ILE A 3 -10.60 -12.84 12.36
CA ILE A 3 -10.30 -12.60 10.94
C ILE A 3 -8.85 -13.02 10.71
N LEU A 4 -8.60 -13.85 9.70
CA LEU A 4 -7.25 -14.23 9.27
C LEU A 4 -6.87 -13.42 8.03
N ILE A 5 -5.78 -12.66 8.11
CA ILE A 5 -5.23 -11.91 6.98
C ILE A 5 -3.85 -12.49 6.65
N LEU A 6 -3.64 -12.82 5.39
CA LEU A 6 -2.38 -13.34 4.86
C LEU A 6 -1.85 -12.33 3.84
N THR A 7 -0.58 -11.99 3.93
CA THR A 7 0.08 -11.06 3.00
C THR A 7 1.30 -11.72 2.37
N SER A 8 1.59 -11.37 1.12
CA SER A 8 2.74 -11.86 0.37
C SER A 8 3.18 -10.83 -0.66
N ASN A 9 4.48 -10.76 -0.92
CA ASN A 9 5.06 -9.88 -1.95
C ASN A 9 5.25 -10.61 -3.30
N LEU A 10 4.68 -11.80 -3.48
CA LEU A 10 4.80 -12.56 -4.72
C LEU A 10 4.19 -11.80 -5.90
N GLY A 11 4.92 -11.75 -7.01
CA GLY A 11 4.47 -11.09 -8.23
C GLY A 11 4.53 -9.56 -8.19
N SER A 12 5.06 -8.94 -7.12
CA SER A 12 5.11 -7.47 -6.97
C SER A 12 5.84 -6.77 -8.11
N GLN A 13 6.78 -7.46 -8.77
CA GLN A 13 7.48 -6.94 -9.94
C GLN A 13 6.55 -6.58 -11.11
N PHE A 14 5.38 -7.23 -11.22
CA PHE A 14 4.41 -6.95 -12.28
C PHE A 14 3.56 -5.71 -11.99
N LEU A 15 3.57 -5.21 -10.76
CA LEU A 15 2.77 -4.05 -10.37
C LEU A 15 3.40 -2.72 -10.81
N MET A 16 4.71 -2.71 -11.06
CA MET A 16 5.51 -1.50 -11.23
C MET A 16 5.47 -0.89 -12.64
N ASP A 17 5.14 -1.67 -13.67
CA ASP A 17 5.18 -1.16 -15.05
C ASP A 17 3.98 -0.24 -15.35
N PRO A 18 4.18 1.08 -15.55
CA PRO A 18 3.07 2.01 -15.77
C PRO A 18 2.37 1.81 -17.13
N LEU A 19 2.98 1.09 -18.07
CA LEU A 19 2.42 0.86 -19.41
C LEU A 19 1.43 -0.31 -19.43
N VAL A 20 1.43 -1.15 -18.40
CA VAL A 20 0.57 -2.33 -18.30
C VAL A 20 -0.75 -1.96 -17.62
N LYS A 21 -1.86 -2.38 -18.21
CA LYS A 21 -3.19 -2.15 -17.65
C LYS A 21 -3.37 -2.87 -16.30
N PRO A 22 -4.11 -2.29 -15.34
CA PRO A 22 -4.30 -2.88 -14.00
C PRO A 22 -4.80 -4.33 -14.02
N GLU A 23 -5.70 -4.67 -14.95
CA GLU A 23 -6.27 -6.02 -15.06
C GLU A 23 -5.21 -7.05 -15.45
N VAL A 24 -4.31 -6.67 -16.36
CA VAL A 24 -3.20 -7.51 -16.81
C VAL A 24 -2.17 -7.69 -15.69
N LYS A 25 -1.86 -6.62 -14.96
CA LYS A 25 -0.99 -6.72 -13.77
C LYS A 25 -1.55 -7.69 -12.74
N LYS A 26 -2.85 -7.58 -12.46
CA LYS A 26 -3.55 -8.47 -11.52
C LYS A 26 -3.47 -9.93 -11.95
N GLU A 27 -3.70 -10.21 -13.23
CA GLU A 27 -3.60 -11.57 -13.78
C GLU A 27 -2.18 -12.15 -13.62
N GLN A 28 -1.15 -11.37 -13.96
CA GLN A 28 0.25 -11.79 -13.80
C GLN A 28 0.62 -12.10 -12.35
N VAL A 29 0.15 -11.29 -11.40
CA VAL A 29 0.32 -11.58 -9.96
C VAL A 29 -0.38 -12.88 -9.57
N LEU A 30 -1.63 -13.06 -10.00
CA LEU A 30 -2.43 -14.25 -9.71
C LEU A 30 -1.79 -15.53 -10.25
N ASP A 31 -1.16 -15.47 -11.43
CA ASP A 31 -0.48 -16.62 -12.01
C ASP A 31 0.75 -17.04 -11.20
N VAL A 32 1.53 -16.09 -10.66
CA VAL A 32 2.60 -16.41 -9.72
C VAL A 32 2.07 -17.03 -8.43
N VAL A 33 0.96 -16.50 -7.90
CA VAL A 33 0.33 -17.06 -6.70
C VAL A 33 -0.11 -18.51 -6.94
N ARG A 34 -0.77 -18.79 -8.07
CA ARG A 34 -1.20 -20.15 -8.45
C ARG A 34 -0.05 -21.11 -8.69
N ALA A 35 1.08 -20.62 -9.20
CA ALA A 35 2.29 -21.42 -9.35
C ALA A 35 3.00 -21.71 -8.01
N SER A 36 2.85 -20.80 -7.03
CA SER A 36 3.56 -20.87 -5.74
C SER A 36 2.78 -21.64 -4.67
N PHE A 37 1.45 -21.60 -4.70
CA PHE A 37 0.59 -22.25 -3.71
C PHE A 37 -0.27 -23.34 -4.33
N LYS A 38 -0.48 -24.41 -3.56
CA LYS A 38 -1.37 -25.50 -4.00
C LYS A 38 -2.82 -25.02 -4.12
N PRO A 39 -3.60 -25.54 -5.08
CA PRO A 39 -5.00 -25.16 -5.25
C PRO A 39 -5.85 -25.32 -3.98
N GLU A 40 -5.58 -26.33 -3.15
CA GLU A 40 -6.34 -26.57 -1.92
C GLU A 40 -6.17 -25.44 -0.90
N PHE A 41 -5.01 -24.76 -0.90
CA PHE A 41 -4.79 -23.59 -0.04
C PHE A 41 -5.55 -22.37 -0.59
N ILE A 42 -5.44 -22.11 -1.89
CA ILE A 42 -6.09 -20.97 -2.54
C ILE A 42 -7.61 -21.08 -2.41
N ASN A 43 -8.17 -22.28 -2.58
CA ASN A 43 -9.60 -22.56 -2.45
C ASN A 43 -10.14 -22.43 -1.01
N ARG A 44 -9.28 -22.21 0.00
CA ARG A 44 -9.67 -21.95 1.40
C ARG A 44 -9.69 -20.45 1.74
N LEU A 45 -9.28 -19.60 0.82
CA LEU A 45 -9.32 -18.15 0.98
C LEU A 45 -10.66 -17.65 0.42
N ASP A 46 -11.38 -16.87 1.22
CA ASP A 46 -12.67 -16.30 0.80
C ASP A 46 -12.50 -15.25 -0.31
N ASP A 47 -11.42 -14.46 -0.24
CA ASP A 47 -11.11 -13.43 -1.23
C ASP A 47 -9.58 -13.30 -1.40
N LEU A 48 -9.17 -12.91 -2.60
CA LEU A 48 -7.79 -12.60 -2.94
C LEU A 48 -7.72 -11.19 -3.49
N VAL A 49 -7.13 -10.31 -2.68
CA VAL A 49 -6.95 -8.89 -2.99
C VAL A 49 -5.54 -8.67 -3.53
N VAL A 50 -5.45 -8.03 -4.70
CA VAL A 50 -4.18 -7.56 -5.28
C VAL A 50 -4.13 -6.05 -5.09
N PHE A 51 -3.06 -5.56 -4.47
CA PHE A 51 -2.84 -4.13 -4.25
C PHE A 51 -2.20 -3.50 -5.49
N SER A 52 -2.68 -2.30 -5.84
CA SER A 52 -2.04 -1.45 -6.85
C SER A 52 -0.89 -0.66 -6.22
N ALA A 53 0.06 -0.24 -7.05
CA ALA A 53 1.04 0.75 -6.63
C ALA A 53 0.33 2.07 -6.30
N LEU A 54 0.78 2.75 -5.26
CA LEU A 54 0.25 4.06 -4.87
C LEU A 54 0.69 5.13 -5.86
N GLU A 55 -0.23 6.03 -6.19
CA GLU A 55 0.05 7.23 -6.98
C GLU A 55 0.52 8.40 -6.10
N GLY A 56 1.09 9.44 -6.72
CA GLY A 56 1.67 10.58 -6.00
C GLY A 56 0.69 11.27 -5.05
N ASP A 57 -0.57 11.46 -5.49
CA ASP A 57 -1.61 12.07 -4.65
C ASP A 57 -1.99 11.20 -3.44
N GLU A 58 -1.97 9.87 -3.62
CA GLU A 58 -2.23 8.92 -2.53
C GLU A 58 -1.08 8.92 -1.52
N LEU A 59 0.17 8.96 -1.99
CA LEU A 59 1.36 9.09 -1.15
C LEU A 59 1.35 10.40 -0.37
N ALA A 60 0.99 11.52 -1.00
CA ALA A 60 0.86 12.81 -0.32
C ALA A 60 -0.22 12.78 0.77
N HIS A 61 -1.35 12.12 0.51
CA HIS A 61 -2.38 11.93 1.52
C HIS A 61 -1.88 11.07 2.70
N ILE A 62 -1.16 9.98 2.42
CA ILE A 62 -0.57 9.13 3.46
C ILE A 62 0.47 9.90 4.28
N ALA A 63 1.34 10.68 3.64
CA ALA A 63 2.30 11.54 4.32
C ALA A 63 1.58 12.49 5.28
N LYS A 64 0.45 13.08 4.87
CA LYS A 64 -0.36 13.96 5.73
C LYS A 64 -0.87 13.23 6.96
N LEU A 65 -1.39 12.02 6.79
CA LEU A 65 -1.86 11.20 7.91
C LEU A 65 -0.73 10.91 8.92
N GLN A 66 0.50 10.70 8.45
CA GLN A 66 1.65 10.48 9.34
C GLN A 66 2.06 11.75 10.08
N VAL A 67 2.09 12.90 9.38
CA VAL A 67 2.35 14.21 9.97
C VAL A 67 1.32 14.53 11.05
N ASP A 68 0.04 14.26 10.80
CA ASP A 68 -1.04 14.53 11.76
C ASP A 68 -0.92 13.66 13.02
N ARG A 69 -0.55 12.38 12.86
CA ARG A 69 -0.26 11.51 14.01
C ARG A 69 0.95 11.99 14.80
N LEU A 70 1.95 12.56 14.15
CA LEU A 70 3.09 13.16 14.84
C LEU A 70 2.68 14.43 15.58
N ALA A 71 1.95 15.33 14.92
CA ALA A 71 1.43 16.56 15.53
C ALA A 71 0.60 16.27 16.79
N ALA A 72 -0.27 15.24 16.74
CA ALA A 72 -1.05 14.81 17.90
C ALA A 72 -0.16 14.41 19.09
N ARG A 73 0.91 13.62 18.86
CA ARG A 73 1.85 13.22 19.92
C ARG A 73 2.68 14.40 20.47
N LEU A 74 2.92 15.43 19.65
CA LEU A 74 3.65 16.63 20.05
C LEU A 74 2.76 17.59 20.86
N ALA A 75 1.46 17.62 20.59
CA ALA A 75 0.49 18.41 21.34
C ALA A 75 0.46 18.02 22.84
N ASP A 76 0.62 16.73 23.16
CA ASP A 76 0.75 16.25 24.55
C ASP A 76 1.95 16.88 25.29
N ARG A 77 2.94 17.36 24.54
CA ARG A 77 4.14 18.06 25.05
C ARG A 77 4.06 19.57 24.88
N ARG A 78 2.89 20.11 24.54
CA ARG A 78 2.64 21.54 24.25
C ARG A 78 3.49 22.07 23.08
N LEU A 79 3.84 21.20 22.15
CA LEU A 79 4.54 21.56 20.92
C LEU A 79 3.55 21.57 19.75
N THR A 80 3.65 22.59 18.90
CA THR A 80 2.88 22.69 17.66
C THR A 80 3.78 22.32 16.48
N LEU A 81 3.25 21.54 15.55
CA LEU A 81 3.93 21.16 14.32
C LEU A 81 3.14 21.72 13.14
N ASP A 82 3.74 22.71 12.47
CA ASP A 82 3.22 23.26 11.22
C ASP A 82 4.05 22.71 10.06
N VAL A 83 3.37 22.12 9.07
CA VAL A 83 4.00 21.58 7.86
C VAL A 83 3.36 22.25 6.65
N THR A 84 4.19 22.84 5.80
CA THR A 84 3.71 23.52 4.59
C THR A 84 3.32 22.49 3.52
N PRO A 85 2.45 22.86 2.55
CA PRO A 85 2.11 21.98 1.44
C PRO A 85 3.32 21.49 0.65
N GLU A 86 4.34 22.32 0.47
CA GLU A 86 5.56 21.98 -0.27
C GLU A 86 6.40 20.96 0.48
N ALA A 87 6.52 21.10 1.80
CA ALA A 87 7.21 20.12 2.63
C ALA A 87 6.49 18.76 2.62
N LEU A 88 5.15 18.78 2.55
CA LEU A 88 4.34 17.58 2.44
C LEU A 88 4.49 16.87 1.09
N ALA A 89 4.50 17.64 0.00
CA ALA A 89 4.74 17.11 -1.35
C ALA A 89 6.14 16.49 -1.45
N TRP A 90 7.16 17.19 -0.92
CA TRP A 90 8.53 16.68 -0.88
C TRP A 90 8.64 15.35 -0.12
N LEU A 91 7.94 15.23 1.02
CA LEU A 91 7.90 13.97 1.79
C LEU A 91 7.24 12.81 1.02
N ALA A 92 6.32 13.11 0.11
CA ALA A 92 5.64 12.09 -0.69
C ALA A 92 6.52 11.58 -1.85
N GLU A 93 7.45 12.41 -2.34
CA GLU A 93 8.36 12.08 -3.44
C GLU A 93 9.65 11.40 -2.98
N GLU A 94 10.22 11.83 -1.85
CA GLU A 94 11.57 11.41 -1.40
C GLU A 94 11.56 10.44 -0.19
N GLY A 95 10.38 10.19 0.41
CA GLY A 95 10.20 9.46 1.67
C GLY A 95 10.05 7.96 1.58
#